data_AF-A0A4R4ICF7-F1
#
_entry.id   AF-A0A4R4ICF7-F1
#
_cell.length_a   1.000
_cell.length_b   1.000
_cell.length_c   1.000
_cell.angle_alpha   90.00
_cell.angle_beta   90.00
_cell.angle_gamma   90.00
#
_symmetry.space_group_name_H-M   'P 1'
#
loop_
_entity.id
_entity.type
_entity.pdbx_description
1 polymer ?
#
loop_
_entity_poly.entity_id
_entity_poly.type
_entity_poly.pdbx_seq_one_letter_code
_entity_poly.pdbx_strand_id
1 'polypeptide(L)'
;MADRNRFTRRAPKRNQGLSWGRYPTDDSSAVVYRIFRRELTGKLHMEARTFFTGSEPAHVAKVLRSLKRQLRDRVDEIDLTALEEQAA
;
A
#
# COMPACT_ATOMS: atom_id res chain seq x y z
N MET A 1 3.98 -18.12 -19.77
CA MET A 1 3.08 -16.97 -20.04
C MET A 1 3.36 -15.88 -19.03
N ALA A 2 3.97 -14.78 -19.45
CA ALA A 2 4.33 -13.69 -18.56
C ALA A 2 3.06 -12.97 -18.06
N ASP A 3 2.94 -12.87 -16.75
CA ASP A 3 1.89 -12.16 -16.01
C ASP A 3 1.95 -10.65 -16.35
N ARG A 4 1.36 -10.30 -17.51
CA ARG A 4 1.22 -8.93 -18.06
C ARG A 4 0.40 -8.01 -17.15
N ASN A 5 -0.24 -8.53 -16.12
CA ASN A 5 -1.10 -7.77 -15.24
C ASN A 5 -0.30 -6.98 -14.19
N ARG A 6 0.99 -7.27 -13.96
CA ARG A 6 1.79 -6.61 -12.91
C ARG A 6 2.14 -5.15 -13.19
N PHE A 7 2.19 -4.79 -14.47
CA PHE A 7 2.59 -3.47 -14.96
C PHE A 7 1.42 -2.60 -15.42
N THR A 8 0.18 -3.08 -15.24
CA THR A 8 -1.01 -2.31 -15.59
C THR A 8 -1.46 -1.44 -14.43
N ARG A 9 -1.91 -0.24 -14.77
CA ARG A 9 -2.54 0.68 -13.82
C ARG A 9 -3.70 -0.03 -13.11
N ARG A 10 -3.73 0.08 -11.79
CA ARG A 10 -4.83 -0.39 -10.95
C ARG A 10 -5.22 0.71 -9.98
N ALA A 11 -6.45 1.19 -10.09
CA ALA A 11 -6.97 2.15 -9.12
C ALA A 11 -7.20 1.47 -7.75
N PRO A 12 -6.90 2.15 -6.63
CA PRO A 12 -7.29 1.67 -5.32
C PRO A 12 -8.80 1.64 -5.18
N LYS A 13 -9.33 0.59 -4.54
CA LYS A 13 -10.74 0.58 -4.13
C LYS A 13 -10.93 1.59 -3.00
N ARG A 14 -12.00 2.38 -3.08
CA ARG A 14 -12.33 3.37 -2.06
C ARG A 14 -13.11 2.70 -0.93
N ASN A 15 -12.40 2.04 -0.02
CA ASN A 15 -12.96 1.40 1.18
C ASN A 15 -12.36 2.03 2.47
N GLN A 16 -13.01 1.79 3.61
CA GLN A 16 -12.48 2.23 4.91
C GLN A 16 -11.26 1.40 5.36
N GLY A 17 -11.07 0.20 4.80
CA GLY A 17 -9.94 -0.68 5.10
C GLY A 17 -8.69 -0.44 4.26
N LEU A 18 -7.80 -1.44 4.26
CA LEU A 18 -6.61 -1.43 3.44
C LEU A 18 -6.97 -1.48 1.94
N SER A 19 -6.51 -0.48 1.20
CA SER A 19 -6.61 -0.40 -0.26
C SER A 19 -5.23 -0.26 -0.88
N TRP A 20 -5.10 -0.57 -2.17
CA TRP A 20 -3.83 -0.44 -2.86
C TRP A 20 -4.04 -0.23 -4.36
N GLY A 21 -3.10 0.47 -4.99
CA GLY A 21 -3.09 0.74 -6.42
C GLY A 21 -1.71 0.53 -7.03
N ARG A 22 -1.68 0.47 -8.36
CA ARG A 22 -0.47 0.40 -9.18
C ARG A 22 -0.48 1.53 -10.18
N TYR A 23 0.64 2.21 -10.30
CA TYR A 23 0.84 3.35 -11.18
C TYR A 23 2.12 3.09 -11.96
N PRO A 24 2.03 2.56 -13.19
CA PRO A 24 3.19 2.45 -14.07
C PRO A 24 3.73 3.84 -14.41
N THR A 25 5.04 3.94 -14.66
CA THR A 25 5.67 5.12 -15.25
C THR A 25 5.32 5.22 -16.73
N ASP A 26 5.39 6.42 -17.31
CA ASP A 26 5.01 6.66 -18.72
C ASP A 26 5.87 5.86 -19.69
N ASP A 27 7.14 5.65 -19.35
CA ASP A 27 8.11 4.83 -20.07
C ASP A 27 7.96 3.31 -19.81
N SER A 28 7.02 2.91 -18.96
CA SER A 28 6.83 1.53 -18.49
C SER A 28 8.08 0.87 -17.90
N SER A 29 9.08 1.64 -17.46
CA SER A 29 10.31 1.09 -16.86
C SER A 29 10.11 0.66 -15.41
N ALA A 30 9.10 1.22 -14.73
CA ALA A 30 8.80 0.93 -13.34
C ALA A 30 7.31 1.01 -13.04
N VAL A 31 6.92 0.46 -11.88
CA VAL A 31 5.59 0.57 -11.30
C VAL A 31 5.70 1.02 -9.87
N VAL A 32 4.95 2.06 -9.55
CA VAL A 32 4.75 2.52 -8.18
C VAL A 32 3.54 1.78 -7.61
N TYR A 33 3.78 0.95 -6.61
CA TYR A 33 2.73 0.40 -5.76
C TYR A 33 2.45 1.38 -4.63
N ARG A 34 1.19 1.79 -4.51
CA ARG A 34 0.71 2.64 -3.41
C ARG A 34 -0.25 1.83 -2.56
N ILE A 35 -0.01 1.77 -1.26
CA ILE A 35 -0.89 1.12 -0.28
C ILE A 35 -1.46 2.21 0.59
N PHE A 36 -2.76 2.13 0.85
CA PHE A 36 -3.52 3.11 1.59
C PHE A 36 -4.24 2.41 2.75
N ARG A 37 -4.34 3.10 3.88
CA ARG A 37 -5.17 2.69 5.01
C ARG A 37 -5.71 3.94 5.70
N ARG A 38 -6.95 3.88 6.21
CA ARG A 38 -7.49 4.94 7.06
C ARG A 38 -7.38 4.55 8.52
N GLU A 39 -7.06 5.53 9.36
CA GLU A 39 -7.20 5.43 10.81
C GLU A 39 -8.68 5.65 11.20
N LEU A 40 -9.04 5.37 12.45
CA LEU A 40 -10.40 5.40 13.00
C LEU A 40 -11.07 6.78 12.84
N THR A 41 -10.29 7.86 12.95
CA THR A 41 -10.76 9.25 12.76
C THR A 41 -11.02 9.61 11.29
N GLY A 42 -10.63 8.73 10.36
CA GLY A 42 -10.80 8.89 8.92
C GLY A 42 -9.60 9.47 8.17
N LYS A 43 -8.50 9.83 8.85
CA LYS A 43 -7.26 10.29 8.20
C LYS A 43 -6.63 9.19 7.33
N LEU A 44 -6.14 9.57 6.15
CA LEU A 44 -5.57 8.64 5.19
C LEU A 44 -4.05 8.53 5.35
N HIS A 45 -3.57 7.32 5.58
CA HIS A 45 -2.15 6.96 5.57
C HIS A 45 -1.79 6.24 4.27
N MET A 46 -0.60 6.53 3.75
CA MET A 46 -0.13 5.99 2.48
C MET A 46 1.33 5.61 2.56
N GLU A 47 1.64 4.43 2.02
CA GLU A 47 3.01 3.98 1.77
C GLU A 47 3.18 3.69 0.27
N ALA A 48 4.32 4.11 -0.28
CA ALA A 48 4.62 3.94 -1.70
C ALA A 48 6.00 3.27 -1.91
N ARG A 49 6.03 2.31 -2.83
CA ARG A 49 7.28 1.70 -3.31
C ARG A 49 7.29 1.53 -4.81
N THR A 50 8.42 1.88 -5.40
CA THR A 50 8.68 1.76 -6.83
C THR A 50 9.43 0.46 -7.08
N PHE A 51 9.00 -0.30 -8.09
CA PHE A 51 9.69 -1.50 -8.56
C PHE A 51 9.96 -1.37 -10.05
N PHE A 52 11.17 -1.69 -10.48
CA PHE A 52 11.51 -1.75 -11.90
C PHE A 52 10.89 -2.99 -12.56
N THR A 53 10.64 -2.95 -13.86
CA THR A 53 10.08 -4.08 -14.61
C THR A 53 10.90 -5.37 -14.55
N GLY A 54 12.21 -5.25 -14.41
CA GLY A 54 13.12 -6.39 -14.21
C GLY A 54 13.11 -6.97 -12.79
N SER A 55 12.32 -6.43 -11.87
CA SER A 55 12.30 -6.91 -10.48
C SER A 55 11.67 -8.30 -10.37
N GLU A 56 12.34 -9.18 -9.64
CA GLU A 56 11.86 -10.53 -9.34
C GLU A 56 10.45 -10.50 -8.68
N PRO A 57 9.45 -11.23 -9.21
CA PRO A 57 8.09 -11.20 -8.67
C PRO A 57 8.01 -11.62 -7.19
N ALA A 58 8.85 -12.57 -6.78
CA ALA A 58 8.94 -13.01 -5.39
C ALA A 58 9.46 -11.90 -4.47
N HIS A 59 10.44 -11.12 -4.94
CA HIS A 59 10.98 -9.97 -4.22
C HIS A 59 9.91 -8.88 -4.06
N VAL A 60 9.22 -8.52 -5.16
CA VAL A 60 8.12 -7.54 -5.13
C VAL A 60 7.05 -7.96 -4.12
N ALA A 61 6.61 -9.22 -4.18
CA ALA A 61 5.61 -9.74 -3.24
C ALA A 61 6.07 -9.69 -1.78
N LYS A 62 7.35 -10.03 -1.50
CA LYS A 62 7.94 -9.96 -0.16
C LYS A 62 7.92 -8.53 0.38
N VAL A 63 8.39 -7.56 -0.40
CA VAL A 63 8.42 -6.15 0.00
C VAL A 63 7.00 -5.62 0.23
N LEU A 64 6.06 -5.94 -0.67
CA LEU A 64 4.65 -5.50 -0.52
C LEU A 64 3.99 -6.07 0.74
N ARG A 65 4.28 -7.33 1.12
CA ARG A 65 3.78 -7.90 2.39
C ARG A 65 4.34 -7.15 3.59
N SER A 66 5.64 -6.80 3.56
CA SER A 66 6.28 -6.03 4.62
C SER A 66 5.67 -4.63 4.75
N LEU A 67 5.50 -3.91 3.63
CA LEU A 67 4.89 -2.57 3.64
C LEU A 67 3.46 -2.61 4.18
N LYS A 68 2.66 -3.60 3.77
CA LYS A 68 1.29 -3.78 4.29
C LYS A 68 1.28 -3.97 5.80
N ARG A 69 2.23 -4.74 6.33
CA ARG A 69 2.36 -4.96 7.77
C ARG A 69 2.78 -3.68 8.48
N GLN A 70 3.83 -3.00 8.00
CA GLN A 70 4.30 -1.73 8.58
C GLN A 70 3.20 -0.66 8.62
N LEU A 71 2.46 -0.51 7.52
CA LEU A 71 1.33 0.44 7.47
C LEU A 71 0.19 0.00 8.40
N ARG A 72 -0.02 -1.30 8.58
CA ARG A 72 -1.02 -1.79 9.53
C ARG A 72 -0.62 -1.45 10.96
N ASP A 73 0.58 -1.88 11.36
CA ASP A 73 1.08 -1.75 12.73
C ASP A 73 1.11 -0.26 13.12
N ARG A 74 1.57 0.62 12.22
CA ARG A 74 1.56 2.08 12.43
C ARG A 74 0.16 2.68 12.62
N VAL A 75 -0.82 2.26 11.82
CA VAL A 75 -2.19 2.79 11.94
C VAL A 75 -2.88 2.22 13.17
N ASP A 76 -2.63 0.95 13.50
CA ASP A 76 -3.18 0.32 14.70
C ASP A 76 -2.64 1.00 15.97
N GLU A 77 -1.36 1.41 15.99
CA GLU A 77 -0.78 2.22 17.09
C GLU A 77 -1.49 3.58 17.23
N ILE A 78 -1.71 4.29 16.11
CA ILE A 78 -2.43 5.58 16.13
C ILE A 78 -3.86 5.41 16.61
N ASP A 79 -4.55 4.37 16.12
CA ASP A 79 -5.92 4.05 16.52
C ASP A 79 -5.98 3.73 18.02
N LEU A 80 -5.01 2.98 18.54
CA LEU A 80 -4.91 2.66 19.96
C LEU A 80 -4.72 3.93 20.82
N THR A 81 -3.77 4.79 20.47
CA THR A 81 -3.55 6.06 21.19
C THR A 81 -4.80 6.94 21.16
N ALA A 82 -5.47 7.04 20.02
CA ALA A 82 -6.70 7.84 19.90
C ALA A 82 -7.85 7.28 20.78
N LEU A 83 -7.93 5.95 20.93
CA LEU A 83 -8.91 5.31 21.83
C LEU A 83 -8.57 5.55 23.30
N GLU A 84 -7.29 5.48 23.67
CA GLU A 84 -6.83 5.79 25.04
C GLU A 84 -7.10 7.26 25.39
N GLU A 85 -6.85 8.19 24.47
CA GLU A 85 -7.15 9.62 24.65
C GLU A 85 -8.64 9.90 24.79
N GLN A 86 -9.51 9.13 24.12
CA GLN A 86 -10.97 9.27 24.24
C GLN A 86 -11.53 8.69 25.54
N ALA A 87 -10.82 7.74 26.15
CA ALA A 87 -11.25 7.05 27.37
C ALA A 87 -10.77 7.75 28.66
N ALA A 88 -9.85 8.71 28.55
CA ALA A 88 -9.32 9.54 29.64
C ALA A 88 -10.18 10.79 29.90
#